data_AF-A0A6P8VYA4-F1
#
_entry.id   AF-A0A6P8VYA4-F1
#
_cell.length_a   1.000
_cell.length_b   1.000
_cell.length_c   1.000
_cell.angle_alpha   90.00
_cell.angle_beta   90.00
_cell.angle_gamma   90.00
#
_symmetry.space_group_name_H-M   'P 1'
#
loop_
_entity.id
_entity.type
_entity.pdbx_description
1 polymer ?
#
loop_
_entity_poly.entity_id
_entity_poly.type
_entity_poly.pdbx_seq_one_letter_code
_entity_poly.pdbx_strand_id
1 'polypeptide(L)'
;MAASYAWFLVLGSVFLVNLMKTLLPSISSFFSRLVQKDAEQESEMRSEVQEMKKEQLSISMMDEFARYARLERKINKMTDKLKTHVKSRTAGQAKMKWVVNIVFYILQAALMVSLIWKYYADPVTVVPSKWIAPVERLVAFPTGVAGGVGITCWLVVCNKVVSLGLHAVS
;
A
#
# COMPACT_ATOMS: atom_id res chain seq x y z
N MET A 1 23.91 27.41 14.59
CA MET A 1 23.06 27.52 13.38
C MET A 1 22.76 26.19 12.69
N ALA A 2 23.64 25.18 12.70
CA ALA A 2 23.33 23.87 12.10
C ALA A 2 22.32 23.03 12.91
N ALA A 3 22.37 23.10 14.24
CA ALA A 3 21.47 22.35 15.12
C ALA A 3 19.99 22.73 14.93
N SER A 4 19.66 24.00 14.63
CA SER A 4 18.28 24.50 14.51
C SER A 4 17.49 23.89 13.34
N TYR A 5 18.16 23.45 12.28
CA TYR A 5 17.50 22.89 11.09
C TYR A 5 17.32 21.37 11.16
N ALA A 6 18.06 20.69 12.04
CA ALA A 6 18.04 19.23 12.15
C ALA A 6 16.65 18.69 12.54
N TRP A 7 15.97 19.35 13.47
CA TRP A 7 14.67 18.94 13.99
C TRP A 7 13.57 19.17 12.96
N PHE A 8 13.63 20.28 12.21
CA PHE A 8 12.72 20.51 11.07
C PHE A 8 12.91 19.48 9.95
N LEU A 9 14.15 19.09 9.65
CA LEU A 9 14.43 18.06 8.65
C LEU A 9 13.94 16.68 9.09
N VAL A 10 14.11 16.32 10.37
CA VAL A 10 13.60 15.05 10.92
C VAL A 10 12.07 15.06 10.98
N LEU A 11 11.45 16.17 11.40
CA LEU A 11 9.98 16.32 11.38
C LEU A 11 9.43 16.25 9.95
N GLY A 12 10.03 16.97 9.01
CA GLY A 12 9.61 17.01 7.62
C GLY A 12 9.74 15.64 6.94
N SER A 13 10.80 14.90 7.21
CA SER A 13 10.98 13.54 6.68
C SER A 13 9.98 12.53 7.29
N VAL A 14 9.71 12.59 8.59
CA VAL A 14 8.69 11.75 9.23
C VAL A 14 7.28 12.09 8.73
N PHE A 15 7.00 13.37 8.52
CA PHE A 15 5.76 13.82 7.91
C PHE A 15 5.62 13.29 6.49
N LEU A 16 6.65 13.44 5.66
CA LEU A 16 6.69 12.94 4.29
C LEU A 16 6.47 11.42 4.22
N VAL A 17 7.11 10.65 5.10
CA VAL A 17 6.94 9.19 5.17
C VAL A 17 5.49 8.81 5.51
N ASN A 18 4.88 9.48 6.49
CA ASN A 18 3.49 9.19 6.88
C ASN A 18 2.48 9.65 5.81
N LEU A 19 2.75 10.77 5.15
CA LEU A 19 1.97 11.22 3.99
C LEU A 19 2.04 10.18 2.87
N MET A 20 3.24 9.68 2.54
CA MET A 20 3.42 8.63 1.54
C MET A 20 2.68 7.34 1.89
N LYS A 21 2.67 6.94 3.17
CA LYS A 21 1.86 5.79 3.63
C LYS A 21 0.36 6.00 3.43
N THR A 22 -0.13 7.21 3.66
CA THR A 22 -1.56 7.54 3.53
C THR A 22 -1.97 7.59 2.06
N LEU A 23 -1.07 8.01 1.18
CA LEU A 23 -1.27 8.00 -0.26
C LEU A 23 -1.11 6.59 -0.88
N LEU A 24 -0.51 5.64 -0.18
CA LEU A 24 -0.28 4.27 -0.64
C LEU A 24 -1.55 3.52 -1.10
N PRO A 25 -2.67 3.51 -0.34
CA PRO A 25 -3.93 2.94 -0.82
C PRO A 25 -4.50 3.70 -2.02
N SER A 26 -4.35 5.04 -2.08
CA SER A 26 -4.79 5.83 -3.24
C SER A 26 -3.99 5.48 -4.50
N ILE A 27 -2.66 5.38 -4.41
CA ILE A 27 -1.78 4.95 -5.50
C ILE A 27 -2.14 3.53 -5.93
N SER A 28 -2.30 2.62 -4.97
CA SER A 28 -2.72 1.24 -5.23
C SER A 28 -4.07 1.16 -5.95
N SER A 29 -5.04 1.99 -5.53
CA SER A 29 -6.35 2.05 -6.16
C SER A 29 -6.29 2.65 -7.56
N PHE A 30 -5.41 3.63 -7.79
CA PHE A 30 -5.19 4.24 -9.11
C PHE A 30 -4.61 3.22 -10.09
N PHE A 31 -3.57 2.48 -9.69
CA PHE A 31 -3.05 1.36 -10.48
C PHE A 31 -4.09 0.25 -10.68
N SER A 32 -4.90 -0.04 -9.66
CA SER A 32 -5.98 -1.01 -9.78
C SER A 32 -7.04 -0.55 -10.79
N ARG A 33 -7.36 0.75 -10.85
CA ARG A 33 -8.30 1.34 -11.82
C ARG A 33 -7.77 1.31 -13.24
N LEU A 34 -6.47 1.57 -13.44
CA LEU A 34 -5.83 1.42 -14.75
C LEU A 34 -5.92 -0.03 -15.25
N VAL A 35 -5.72 -1.02 -14.37
CA VAL A 35 -5.90 -2.44 -14.67
C VAL A 35 -7.39 -2.84 -14.74
N GLN A 36 -8.30 -2.06 -14.15
CA GLN A 36 -9.75 -2.29 -14.29
C GLN A 36 -10.30 -1.83 -15.63
N LYS A 37 -9.58 -1.03 -16.42
CA LYS A 37 -9.96 -0.79 -17.82
C LYS A 37 -10.02 -2.12 -18.61
N ASP A 38 -9.15 -3.07 -18.28
CA ASP A 38 -9.22 -4.45 -18.80
C ASP A 38 -10.42 -5.24 -18.22
N ALA A 39 -11.01 -4.79 -17.12
CA ALA A 39 -12.22 -5.39 -16.52
C ALA A 39 -13.49 -5.12 -17.33
N GLU A 40 -13.56 -3.98 -18.02
CA GLU A 40 -14.70 -3.69 -18.89
C GLU A 40 -14.78 -4.73 -20.01
N GLN A 41 -13.63 -5.11 -20.56
CA GLN A 41 -13.49 -6.19 -21.54
C GLN A 41 -13.87 -7.57 -20.97
N GLU A 42 -13.58 -7.83 -19.68
CA GLU A 42 -14.11 -9.01 -18.98
C GLU A 42 -15.62 -8.97 -18.77
N SER A 43 -16.20 -7.78 -18.58
CA SER A 43 -17.64 -7.60 -18.39
C SER A 43 -18.40 -7.89 -19.69
N GLU A 44 -17.85 -7.47 -20.84
CA GLU A 44 -18.38 -7.78 -22.17
C GLU A 44 -18.33 -9.29 -22.45
N MET A 45 -17.21 -9.96 -22.15
CA MET A 45 -17.13 -11.43 -22.28
C MET A 45 -18.11 -12.14 -21.34
N ARG A 46 -18.40 -11.59 -20.15
CA ARG A 46 -19.43 -12.13 -19.22
C ARG A 46 -20.84 -11.99 -19.79
N SER A 47 -21.17 -10.85 -20.38
CA SER A 47 -22.49 -10.65 -21.01
C SER A 47 -22.67 -11.57 -22.21
N GLU A 48 -21.63 -11.75 -23.03
CA GLU A 48 -21.65 -12.66 -24.18
C GLU A 48 -21.87 -14.13 -23.75
N VAL A 49 -21.23 -14.56 -22.65
CA VAL A 49 -21.49 -15.89 -22.05
C VAL A 49 -22.91 -16.02 -21.51
N GLN A 50 -23.47 -14.97 -20.91
CA GLN A 50 -24.87 -14.98 -20.44
C GLN A 50 -25.88 -15.03 -21.59
N GLU A 51 -25.58 -14.34 -22.69
CA GLU A 51 -26.39 -14.36 -23.91
C GLU A 51 -26.40 -15.74 -24.55
N MET A 52 -25.22 -16.36 -24.76
CA MET A 52 -25.14 -17.74 -25.26
C MET A 52 -25.85 -18.75 -24.34
N LYS A 53 -25.85 -18.54 -23.01
CA LYS A 53 -26.64 -19.37 -22.08
C LYS A 53 -28.15 -19.17 -22.24
N LYS A 54 -28.62 -17.94 -22.52
CA LYS A 54 -30.03 -17.68 -22.83
C LYS A 54 -30.44 -18.36 -24.13
N GLU A 55 -29.59 -18.29 -25.17
CA GLU A 55 -29.81 -19.02 -26.42
C GLU A 55 -29.90 -20.53 -26.17
N GLN A 56 -29.03 -21.09 -25.33
CA GLN A 56 -29.08 -22.51 -24.97
C GLN A 56 -30.40 -22.92 -24.30
N LEU A 57 -30.96 -22.08 -23.44
CA LEU A 57 -32.25 -22.31 -22.79
C LEU A 57 -33.45 -22.22 -23.76
N SER A 58 -33.27 -21.52 -24.89
CA SER A 58 -34.30 -21.40 -25.94
C SER A 58 -34.32 -22.57 -26.93
N ILE A 59 -33.29 -23.42 -26.93
CA ILE A 59 -33.16 -24.59 -27.81
C ILE A 59 -33.82 -25.80 -27.13
N SER A 60 -34.77 -26.45 -27.82
CA SER A 60 -35.35 -27.73 -27.38
C SER A 60 -34.26 -28.80 -27.33
N MET A 61 -33.94 -29.25 -26.12
CA MET A 61 -32.91 -30.28 -25.86
C MET A 61 -33.24 -31.62 -26.53
N MET A 62 -34.51 -31.88 -26.83
CA MET A 62 -35.00 -33.14 -27.41
C MET A 62 -34.86 -33.18 -28.94
N ASP A 63 -35.07 -32.06 -29.64
CA ASP A 63 -35.09 -32.03 -31.11
C ASP A 63 -33.75 -31.61 -31.73
N GLU A 64 -32.96 -30.80 -31.02
CA GLU A 64 -31.70 -30.23 -31.52
C GLU A 64 -30.48 -30.59 -30.64
N PHE A 65 -30.40 -31.82 -30.13
CA PHE A 65 -29.35 -32.28 -29.21
C PHE A 65 -27.92 -31.99 -29.73
N ALA A 66 -27.69 -32.13 -31.05
CA ALA A 66 -26.40 -31.82 -31.66
C ALA A 66 -26.05 -30.32 -31.61
N ARG A 67 -27.05 -29.44 -31.74
CA ARG A 67 -26.88 -27.98 -31.66
C ARG A 67 -26.70 -27.55 -30.21
N TYR A 68 -27.47 -28.14 -29.28
CA TYR A 68 -27.31 -27.95 -27.84
C TYR A 68 -25.90 -28.34 -27.38
N ALA A 69 -25.41 -29.53 -27.74
CA ALA A 69 -24.09 -30.00 -27.34
C ALA A 69 -22.94 -29.16 -27.93
N ARG A 70 -23.10 -28.64 -29.17
CA ARG A 70 -22.13 -27.70 -29.78
C ARG A 70 -22.12 -26.37 -29.03
N LEU A 71 -23.29 -25.83 -28.68
CA LEU A 71 -23.42 -24.57 -27.95
C LEU A 71 -22.88 -24.71 -26.52
N GLU A 72 -23.15 -25.81 -25.84
CA GLU A 72 -22.63 -26.11 -24.50
C GLU A 72 -21.09 -26.15 -24.47
N ARG A 73 -20.46 -26.80 -25.46
CA ARG A 73 -18.99 -26.79 -25.59
C ARG A 73 -18.44 -25.38 -25.84
N LYS A 74 -19.15 -24.56 -26.63
CA LYS A 74 -18.77 -23.16 -26.89
C LYS A 74 -18.87 -22.32 -25.62
N ILE A 75 -19.94 -22.48 -24.83
CA ILE A 75 -20.15 -21.83 -23.54
C ILE A 75 -19.07 -22.24 -22.54
N ASN A 76 -18.77 -23.54 -22.43
CA ASN A 76 -17.72 -24.03 -21.52
C ASN A 76 -16.34 -23.48 -21.93
N LYS A 77 -16.01 -23.47 -23.22
CA LYS A 77 -14.75 -22.91 -23.73
C LYS A 77 -14.61 -21.41 -23.43
N MET A 78 -15.68 -20.63 -23.62
CA MET A 78 -15.69 -19.19 -23.34
C MET A 78 -15.64 -18.91 -21.82
N THR A 79 -16.34 -19.72 -21.02
CA THR A 79 -16.31 -19.63 -19.55
C THR A 79 -14.93 -19.94 -18.98
N ASP A 80 -14.24 -20.95 -19.51
CA ASP A 80 -12.88 -21.30 -19.07
C ASP A 80 -11.87 -20.22 -19.43
N LYS A 81 -11.95 -19.65 -20.63
CA LYS A 81 -11.14 -18.48 -21.01
C LYS A 81 -11.39 -17.31 -20.06
N LEU A 82 -12.65 -17.00 -19.78
CA LEU A 82 -12.99 -15.93 -18.84
C LEU A 82 -12.41 -16.19 -17.44
N LYS A 83 -12.53 -17.42 -16.92
CA LYS A 83 -11.98 -17.78 -15.60
C LYS A 83 -10.45 -17.66 -15.56
N THR A 84 -9.74 -18.06 -16.62
CA THR A 84 -8.27 -17.95 -16.65
C THR A 84 -7.82 -16.50 -16.74
N HIS A 85 -8.51 -15.65 -17.51
CA HIS A 85 -8.28 -14.21 -17.57
C HIS A 85 -8.53 -13.52 -16.20
N VAL A 86 -9.66 -13.82 -15.55
CA VAL A 86 -9.96 -13.27 -14.20
C VAL A 86 -8.91 -13.70 -13.18
N LYS A 87 -8.50 -14.97 -13.22
CA LYS A 87 -7.51 -15.51 -12.28
C LYS A 87 -6.13 -14.87 -12.49
N SER A 88 -5.67 -14.72 -13.72
CA SER A 88 -4.38 -14.09 -14.02
C SER A 88 -4.38 -12.61 -13.65
N ARG A 89 -5.47 -11.89 -13.91
CA ARG A 89 -5.65 -10.48 -13.55
C ARG A 89 -5.69 -10.26 -12.04
N THR A 90 -6.47 -11.06 -11.31
CA THR A 90 -6.55 -10.96 -9.84
C THR A 90 -5.20 -11.28 -9.20
N ALA A 91 -4.50 -12.30 -9.70
CA ALA A 91 -3.14 -12.62 -9.25
C ALA A 91 -2.15 -11.49 -9.58
N GLY A 92 -2.25 -10.89 -10.76
CA GLY A 92 -1.44 -9.74 -11.18
C GLY A 92 -1.68 -8.50 -10.29
N GLN A 93 -2.93 -8.20 -9.98
CA GLN A 93 -3.28 -7.10 -9.07
C GLN A 93 -2.74 -7.33 -7.66
N ALA A 94 -2.89 -8.54 -7.10
CA ALA A 94 -2.33 -8.86 -5.80
C ALA A 94 -0.80 -8.73 -5.78
N LYS A 95 -0.13 -9.24 -6.82
CA LYS A 95 1.32 -9.10 -7.00
C LYS A 95 1.75 -7.63 -7.09
N MET A 96 1.07 -6.82 -7.90
CA MET A 96 1.36 -5.40 -8.06
C MET A 96 1.21 -4.64 -6.72
N LYS A 97 0.11 -4.89 -5.99
CA LYS A 97 -0.11 -4.32 -4.65
C LYS A 97 0.99 -4.71 -3.67
N TRP A 98 1.39 -5.97 -3.69
CA TRP A 98 2.45 -6.49 -2.83
C TRP A 98 3.81 -5.88 -3.15
N VAL A 99 4.15 -5.78 -4.44
CA VAL A 99 5.41 -5.16 -4.91
C VAL A 99 5.47 -3.69 -4.54
N VAL A 100 4.42 -2.91 -4.81
CA VAL A 100 4.37 -1.49 -4.44
C VAL A 100 4.55 -1.32 -2.93
N ASN A 101 3.86 -2.13 -2.14
CA ASN A 101 3.99 -2.09 -0.69
C ASN A 101 5.44 -2.36 -0.23
N ILE A 102 6.09 -3.40 -0.76
CA ILE A 102 7.48 -3.74 -0.43
C ILE A 102 8.44 -2.62 -0.79
N VAL A 103 8.33 -2.06 -2.00
CA VAL A 103 9.20 -0.97 -2.45
C VAL A 103 9.08 0.23 -1.52
N PHE A 104 7.85 0.59 -1.13
CA PHE A 104 7.62 1.67 -0.18
C PHE A 104 8.20 1.38 1.22
N TYR A 105 8.07 0.15 1.71
CA TYR A 105 8.67 -0.24 3.00
C TYR A 105 10.20 -0.16 2.98
N ILE A 106 10.84 -0.61 1.89
CA ILE A 106 12.29 -0.53 1.73
C ILE A 106 12.73 0.93 1.64
N LEU A 107 12.05 1.75 0.84
CA LEU A 107 12.34 3.17 0.72
C LEU A 107 12.21 3.89 2.07
N GLN A 108 11.15 3.57 2.83
CA GLN A 108 10.95 4.10 4.17
C GLN A 108 12.09 3.67 5.12
N ALA A 109 12.47 2.39 5.12
CA ALA A 109 13.54 1.89 5.96
C ALA A 109 14.88 2.57 5.62
N ALA A 110 15.20 2.70 4.33
CA ALA A 110 16.40 3.39 3.86
C ALA A 110 16.44 4.85 4.31
N LEU A 111 15.31 5.56 4.24
CA LEU A 111 15.19 6.94 4.68
C LEU A 111 15.41 7.05 6.21
N MET A 112 14.78 6.16 7.00
CA MET A 112 14.97 6.10 8.45
C MET A 112 16.42 5.80 8.83
N VAL A 113 17.06 4.82 8.19
CA VAL A 113 18.47 4.47 8.44
C VAL A 113 19.40 5.63 8.06
N SER A 114 19.12 6.31 6.95
CA SER A 114 19.91 7.47 6.52
C SER A 114 19.84 8.63 7.53
N LEU A 115 18.66 8.90 8.10
CA LEU A 115 18.51 9.89 9.17
C LEU A 115 19.26 9.50 10.44
N ILE A 116 19.13 8.23 10.86
CA ILE A 116 19.83 7.72 12.04
C ILE A 116 21.34 7.86 11.86
N TRP A 117 21.88 7.49 10.69
CA TRP A 117 23.32 7.60 10.41
C TRP A 117 23.79 9.06 10.40
N LYS A 118 23.00 9.96 9.82
CA LYS A 118 23.33 11.39 9.68
C LYS A 118 23.38 12.13 11.02
N TYR A 119 22.51 11.76 11.96
CA TYR A 119 22.35 12.42 13.27
C TYR A 119 22.68 11.49 14.43
N TYR A 120 23.49 10.46 14.19
CA TYR A 120 23.89 9.51 15.22
C TYR A 120 24.72 10.17 16.33
N ALA A 121 25.59 11.12 15.96
CA ALA A 121 26.54 11.76 16.87
C ALA A 121 26.03 13.06 17.52
N ASP A 122 25.04 13.72 16.90
CA ASP A 122 24.52 15.02 17.37
C ASP A 122 23.08 14.89 17.91
N PRO A 123 22.79 15.38 19.13
CA PRO A 123 21.43 15.34 19.67
C PRO A 123 20.49 16.24 18.85
N VAL A 124 19.36 15.68 18.39
CA VAL A 124 18.40 16.37 17.50
C VAL A 124 17.73 17.54 18.20
N THR A 125 17.47 17.42 19.51
CA THR A 125 16.98 18.49 20.38
C THR A 125 17.54 18.34 21.79
N VAL A 126 17.79 19.47 22.47
CA VAL A 126 18.17 19.50 23.88
C VAL A 126 16.98 20.07 24.64
N VAL A 127 16.46 19.29 25.59
CA VAL A 127 15.26 19.60 26.37
C VAL A 127 15.67 19.65 27.85
N PRO A 128 15.10 20.55 28.67
CA PRO A 128 15.51 20.67 30.07
C PRO A 128 15.35 19.34 30.83
N SER A 129 16.44 18.82 31.40
CA SER A 129 16.50 17.53 32.11
C SER A 129 15.40 17.31 33.15
N LYS A 130 14.86 18.39 33.74
CA LYS A 130 13.75 18.37 34.71
C LYS A 130 12.45 17.79 34.14
N TRP A 131 12.24 17.81 32.82
CA TRP A 131 11.01 17.30 32.19
C TRP A 131 11.09 15.82 31.81
N ILE A 132 12.29 15.23 31.80
CA ILE A 132 12.54 13.88 31.25
C ILE A 132 13.03 12.90 32.33
N ALA A 133 13.32 13.36 33.55
CA ALA A 133 13.60 12.50 34.69
C ALA A 133 12.37 11.65 35.06
N PRO A 134 12.48 10.32 35.29
CA PRO A 134 13.69 9.48 35.37
C PRO A 134 14.07 8.73 34.06
N VAL A 135 13.39 9.00 32.94
CA VAL A 135 13.52 8.25 31.66
C VAL A 135 14.64 8.81 30.76
N GLU A 136 15.37 9.81 31.25
CA GLU A 136 16.40 10.56 30.52
C GLU A 136 17.44 9.67 29.84
N ARG A 137 17.84 8.56 30.47
CA ARG A 137 18.82 7.61 29.92
C ARG A 137 18.29 6.79 28.74
N LEU A 138 16.99 6.49 28.73
CA LEU A 138 16.31 5.81 27.62
C LEU A 138 16.02 6.80 26.48
N VAL A 139 15.67 8.03 26.81
CA VAL A 139 15.36 9.09 25.84
C VAL A 139 16.62 9.61 25.15
N ALA A 140 17.77 9.61 25.83
CA ALA A 140 19.05 10.04 25.28
C ALA A 140 19.78 8.96 24.45
N PHE A 141 19.28 7.72 24.39
CA PHE A 141 19.89 6.66 23.59
C PHE A 141 19.64 6.90 22.10
N PRO A 142 20.65 6.85 21.20
CA PRO A 142 22.04 6.38 21.37
C PRO A 142 23.08 7.47 21.70
N THR A 143 22.71 8.74 21.72
CA THR A 143 23.62 9.89 21.83
C THR A 143 24.26 10.05 23.21
N GLY A 144 23.57 9.62 24.29
CA GLY A 144 24.09 9.62 25.66
C GLY A 144 24.26 11.00 26.31
N VAL A 145 23.84 12.07 25.63
CA VAL A 145 23.97 13.46 26.10
C VAL A 145 22.88 13.76 27.14
N ALA A 146 23.27 14.29 28.31
CA ALA A 146 22.33 14.72 29.36
C ALA A 146 21.37 15.81 28.82
N GLY A 147 20.06 15.62 29.00
CA GLY A 147 19.02 16.48 28.42
C GLY A 147 18.80 16.36 26.91
N GLY A 148 19.57 15.52 26.20
CA GLY A 148 19.41 15.32 24.75
C GLY A 148 18.34 14.28 24.43
N VAL A 149 17.47 14.55 23.46
CA VAL A 149 16.58 13.53 22.89
C VAL A 149 17.30 12.84 21.74
N GLY A 150 17.54 11.55 21.89
CA GLY A 150 18.10 10.69 20.86
C GLY A 150 17.18 10.62 19.63
N ILE A 151 17.78 10.51 18.45
CA ILE A 151 17.02 10.52 17.19
C ILE A 151 15.97 9.42 17.12
N THR A 152 16.22 8.25 17.72
CA THR A 152 15.28 7.12 17.76
C THR A 152 14.02 7.47 18.55
N CYS A 153 14.16 8.06 19.74
CA CYS A 153 13.04 8.50 20.56
C CYS A 153 12.24 9.60 19.86
N TRP A 154 12.94 10.59 19.28
CA TRP A 154 12.31 11.68 18.52
C TRP A 154 11.52 11.16 17.31
N LEU A 155 12.10 10.23 16.53
CA LEU A 155 11.43 9.60 15.39
C LEU A 155 10.14 8.88 15.80
N VAL A 156 10.13 8.15 16.92
CA VAL A 156 8.95 7.43 17.41
C VAL A 156 7.84 8.40 17.81
N VAL A 157 8.16 9.44 18.58
CA VAL A 157 7.18 10.46 19.00
C VAL A 157 6.60 11.17 17.78
N CYS A 158 7.46 11.66 16.87
CA CYS A 158 7.01 12.35 15.66
C CYS A 158 6.14 11.45 14.80
N ASN A 159 6.49 10.17 14.65
CA ASN A 159 5.72 9.22 13.85
C ASN A 159 4.33 9.00 14.45
N LYS A 160 4.24 8.85 15.78
CA LYS A 160 2.95 8.71 16.47
C LYS A 160 2.09 9.96 16.36
N VAL A 161 2.65 11.14 16.60
CA VAL A 161 1.93 12.42 16.52
C VAL A 161 1.41 12.67 15.10
N VAL A 162 2.25 12.47 14.08
CA VAL A 162 1.85 12.63 12.68
C VAL A 162 0.80 11.60 12.29
N SER A 163 0.96 10.34 12.69
CA SER A 163 -0.03 9.30 12.42
C SER A 163 -1.39 9.60 13.06
N LEU A 164 -1.41 10.11 14.29
CA LEU A 164 -2.64 10.53 14.97
C LEU A 164 -3.28 11.75 14.28
N GLY A 165 -2.48 12.74 13.89
CA GLY A 165 -2.96 13.92 13.17
C GLY A 165 -3.56 13.57 11.81
N LEU A 166 -2.91 12.70 11.04
CA LEU A 166 -3.43 12.23 9.76
C LEU A 166 -4.73 11.42 9.92
N HIS A 167 -4.83 10.59 10.96
CA HIS A 167 -6.06 9.84 11.24
C HIS A 167 -7.20 10.74 11.74
N ALA A 168 -6.89 11.90 12.34
CA ALA A 168 -7.91 12.86 12.75
C ALA A 168 -8.43 13.72 11.58
N VAL A 169 -7.68 13.79 10.47
CA VAL A 169 -8.01 14.61 9.28
C VAL A 169 -8.59 13.76 8.14
N SER A 170 -8.25 12.47 8.08
CA SER A 170 -8.83 11.50 7.13
C SER A 170 -10.20 10.98 7.56
#